data_AF-A0A518AMV6-F1
#
_entry.id   AF-A0A518AMV6-F1
#
_cell.length_a   1.000
_cell.length_b   1.000
_cell.length_c   1.000
_cell.angle_alpha   90.00
_cell.angle_beta   90.00
_cell.angle_gamma   90.00
#
_symmetry.space_group_name_H-M   'P 1'
#
loop_
_entity.id
_entity.type
_entity.pdbx_description
1 polymer ?
#
loop_
_entity_poly.entity_id
_entity_poly.type
_entity_poly.pdbx_seq_one_letter_code
_entity_poly.pdbx_strand_id
1 'polypeptide(L)'
;MSLNPLTPVADYQSMLTRIFWFTSAAALLAICMLRSSIEGLDTFLSAIDGTLKIDREKSLLVPVGSLAPALLVGLASRVFRIHSNIANWLGIRERFDLDVILRALARGTQTDYHQFSEATLLKHRYDLMKRCFYQYVNGRRPQIDELLIERALDMWSWFWVGIETTVVFVATSFIYIACGQLSSGMTLFGTTLAFATLGLPAIRDECRRYALAQVREILAEPERAEQVREAFAKLIPATEDTYRRAA
;
A
#
# COMPACT_ATOMS: atom_id res chain seq x y z
N MET A 1 -4.71 17.53 12.17
CA MET A 1 -4.57 16.58 11.04
C MET A 1 -4.79 17.35 9.75
N SER A 2 -3.81 17.32 8.84
CA SER A 2 -3.98 17.91 7.51
C SER A 2 -5.06 17.12 6.75
N LEU A 3 -6.10 17.81 6.28
CA LEU A 3 -7.09 17.23 5.37
C LEU A 3 -6.60 17.21 3.92
N ASN A 4 -5.44 17.82 3.64
CA ASN A 4 -4.88 17.89 2.31
C ASN A 4 -4.20 16.54 1.97
N PRO A 5 -4.72 15.74 1.03
CA PRO A 5 -4.14 14.45 0.69
C PRO A 5 -2.76 14.56 0.00
N LEU A 6 -2.40 15.76 -0.46
CA LEU A 6 -1.13 16.05 -1.13
C LEU A 6 -0.01 16.44 -0.17
N THR A 7 -0.29 16.69 1.11
CA THR A 7 0.78 16.94 2.08
C THR A 7 1.56 15.64 2.33
N PRO A 8 2.90 15.70 2.50
CA PRO A 8 3.70 14.54 2.85
C PRO A 8 3.12 13.75 4.03
N VAL A 9 3.21 12.43 3.97
CA VAL A 9 2.73 11.54 5.03
C VAL A 9 3.71 11.54 6.19
N ALA A 10 3.29 12.11 7.33
CA ALA A 10 4.08 12.13 8.56
C ALA A 10 3.79 10.92 9.47
N ASP A 11 2.61 10.32 9.34
CA ASP A 11 2.17 9.24 10.23
C ASP A 11 1.22 8.24 9.54
N TYR A 12 0.89 7.15 10.23
CA TYR A 12 0.01 6.12 9.68
C TYR A 12 -1.41 6.63 9.37
N GLN A 13 -1.95 7.60 10.13
CA GLN A 13 -3.30 8.12 9.91
C GLN A 13 -3.37 9.04 8.70
N SER A 14 -2.33 9.83 8.46
CA SER A 14 -2.18 10.62 7.23
C SER A 14 -2.01 9.71 6.01
N MET A 15 -1.30 8.57 6.14
CA MET A 15 -1.23 7.54 5.10
C MET A 15 -2.64 7.02 4.73
N LEU A 16 -3.42 6.62 5.73
CA LEU A 16 -4.80 6.13 5.52
C LEU A 16 -5.71 7.21 4.91
N THR A 17 -5.49 8.47 5.27
CA THR A 17 -6.26 9.60 4.74
C THR A 17 -5.95 9.85 3.27
N ARG A 18 -4.68 9.74 2.87
CA ARG A 18 -4.30 9.79 1.45
C ARG A 18 -4.94 8.64 0.67
N ILE A 19 -4.81 7.41 1.15
CA ILE A 19 -5.41 6.23 0.51
C ILE A 19 -6.92 6.43 0.33
N PHE A 20 -7.63 6.84 1.39
CA PHE A 20 -9.07 7.14 1.32
C PHE A 20 -9.43 8.13 0.21
N TRP A 21 -8.76 9.29 0.15
CA TRP A 21 -9.09 10.33 -0.82
C TRP A 21 -8.80 9.92 -2.26
N PHE A 22 -7.65 9.29 -2.49
CA PHE A 22 -7.28 8.86 -3.84
C PHE A 22 -8.11 7.67 -4.31
N THR A 23 -8.45 6.72 -3.43
CA THR A 23 -9.38 5.63 -3.78
C THR A 23 -10.78 6.18 -4.06
N SER A 24 -11.25 7.18 -3.31
CA SER A 24 -12.51 7.88 -3.61
C SER A 24 -12.46 8.58 -4.96
N ALA A 25 -11.35 9.26 -5.28
CA ALA A 25 -11.18 9.94 -6.57
C ALA A 25 -11.13 8.96 -7.75
N ALA A 26 -10.42 7.82 -7.60
CA ALA A 26 -10.40 6.76 -8.59
C ALA A 26 -11.79 6.14 -8.79
N ALA A 27 -12.53 5.88 -7.70
CA ALA A 27 -13.90 5.40 -7.76
C ALA A 27 -14.85 6.40 -8.43
N LEU A 28 -14.69 7.71 -8.16
CA LEU A 28 -15.46 8.76 -8.81
C LEU A 28 -15.22 8.76 -10.32
N LEU A 29 -13.95 8.70 -10.74
CA LEU A 29 -13.62 8.62 -12.16
C LEU A 29 -14.22 7.37 -12.81
N ALA A 30 -14.08 6.21 -12.17
CA ALA A 30 -14.67 4.95 -12.63
C ALA A 30 -16.19 5.05 -12.78
N ILE A 31 -16.90 5.61 -11.80
CA ILE A 31 -18.35 5.77 -11.84
C ILE A 31 -18.77 6.74 -12.94
N CYS A 32 -18.07 7.86 -13.10
CA CYS A 32 -18.34 8.80 -14.19
C CYS A 32 -18.14 8.16 -15.57
N MET A 33 -17.10 7.35 -15.73
CA MET A 33 -16.86 6.57 -16.94
C MET A 33 -18.00 5.57 -17.20
N LEU A 34 -18.41 4.80 -16.18
CA LEU A 34 -19.50 3.84 -16.32
C LEU A 34 -20.83 4.53 -16.66
N ARG A 35 -21.15 5.66 -16.01
CA ARG A 35 -22.35 6.46 -16.31
C ARG A 35 -22.37 6.94 -17.75
N SER A 36 -21.26 7.44 -18.28
CA SER A 36 -21.23 7.95 -19.66
C SER A 36 -21.43 6.86 -20.73
N SER A 37 -21.32 5.59 -20.36
CA SER A 37 -21.30 4.47 -21.30
C SER A 37 -22.41 3.44 -21.08
N ILE A 38 -23.08 3.47 -19.93
CA ILE A 38 -24.11 2.50 -19.53
C ILE A 38 -25.37 3.29 -19.13
N GLU A 39 -26.29 3.46 -20.08
CA GLU A 39 -27.52 4.27 -19.90
C GLU A 39 -28.36 3.84 -18.69
N GLY A 40 -28.46 2.53 -18.45
CA GLY A 40 -29.20 1.99 -17.31
C GLY A 40 -28.59 2.41 -15.96
N LEU A 41 -27.26 2.45 -15.87
CA LEU A 41 -26.57 2.90 -14.67
C LEU A 41 -26.70 4.42 -14.50
N ASP A 42 -26.58 5.18 -15.58
CA ASP A 42 -26.77 6.62 -15.52
C ASP A 42 -28.18 7.01 -15.10
N THR A 43 -29.20 6.34 -15.64
CA THR A 43 -30.60 6.56 -15.26
C THR A 43 -30.82 6.26 -13.77
N PHE A 44 -30.28 5.15 -13.29
CA PHE A 44 -30.36 4.75 -11.88
C PHE A 44 -29.69 5.76 -10.95
N LEU A 45 -28.47 6.20 -11.27
CA LEU A 45 -27.70 7.14 -10.45
C LEU A 45 -28.20 8.58 -10.57
N SER A 46 -28.76 8.97 -11.71
CA SER A 46 -29.37 10.29 -11.90
C SER A 46 -30.62 10.49 -11.04
N ALA A 47 -31.30 9.41 -10.64
CA ALA A 47 -32.47 9.48 -9.77
C ALA A 47 -32.16 10.05 -8.37
N ILE A 48 -30.89 10.02 -7.96
CA ILE A 48 -30.42 10.56 -6.68
C ILE A 48 -29.58 11.83 -6.85
N ASP A 49 -29.39 12.32 -8.08
CA ASP A 49 -28.70 13.59 -8.32
C ASP A 49 -29.52 14.76 -7.78
N GLY A 50 -28.83 15.67 -7.08
CA GLY A 50 -29.46 16.80 -6.40
C GLY A 50 -29.27 18.09 -7.18
N THR A 51 -30.20 19.04 -6.99
CA THR A 51 -30.01 20.42 -7.44
C THR A 51 -29.82 21.33 -6.23
N LEU A 52 -28.66 21.98 -6.14
CA LEU A 52 -28.40 23.01 -5.14
C LEU A 52 -28.69 24.37 -5.76
N LYS A 53 -29.73 25.04 -5.25
CA LYS A 53 -30.03 26.42 -5.62
C LYS A 53 -29.10 27.35 -4.83
N ILE A 54 -28.14 27.95 -5.51
CA ILE A 54 -27.17 28.88 -4.91
C ILE A 54 -27.74 30.30 -4.91
N ASP A 55 -28.59 30.63 -5.89
CA ASP A 55 -29.32 31.91 -5.98
C ASP A 55 -30.66 31.71 -6.71
N ARG A 56 -31.54 32.72 -6.74
CA ARG A 56 -32.85 32.69 -7.44
C ARG A 56 -32.74 32.32 -8.93
N GLU A 57 -31.58 32.51 -9.55
CA GLU A 57 -31.34 32.20 -10.98
C GLU A 57 -30.25 31.15 -11.24
N LYS A 58 -29.48 30.72 -10.22
CA LYS A 58 -28.37 29.77 -10.40
C LYS A 58 -28.62 28.49 -9.62
N SER A 59 -28.88 27.42 -10.37
CA SER A 59 -28.88 26.05 -9.84
C SER A 59 -27.59 25.35 -10.27
N LEU A 60 -26.89 24.77 -9.29
CA LEU A 60 -25.76 23.89 -9.50
C LEU A 60 -26.26 22.44 -9.38
N LEU A 61 -26.09 21.66 -10.45
CA LEU A 61 -26.32 20.22 -10.38
C LEU A 61 -25.20 19.60 -9.53
N VAL A 62 -25.57 18.97 -8.43
CA VAL A 62 -24.61 18.21 -7.63
C VAL A 62 -24.75 16.75 -8.01
N PRO A 63 -23.72 16.14 -8.61
CA PRO A 63 -23.75 14.76 -9.06
C PRO A 63 -23.62 13.81 -7.86
N VAL A 64 -24.59 13.85 -6.96
CA VAL A 64 -24.65 13.04 -5.74
C VAL A 64 -24.60 11.55 -6.12
N GLY A 65 -25.22 11.16 -7.22
CA GLY A 65 -25.21 9.82 -7.78
C GLY A 65 -23.83 9.33 -8.21
N SER A 66 -22.88 10.23 -8.48
CA SER A 66 -21.48 9.85 -8.71
C SER A 66 -20.64 9.97 -7.43
N LEU A 67 -20.86 11.04 -6.65
CA LEU A 67 -20.03 11.38 -5.50
C LEU A 67 -20.26 10.45 -4.30
N ALA A 68 -21.52 10.15 -3.96
CA ALA A 68 -21.86 9.32 -2.81
C ALA A 68 -21.29 7.89 -2.93
N PRO A 69 -21.53 7.14 -4.03
CA PRO A 69 -20.93 5.82 -4.18
C PRO A 69 -19.39 5.85 -4.20
N ALA A 70 -18.77 6.88 -4.79
CA ALA A 70 -17.32 7.03 -4.78
C ALA A 70 -16.75 7.18 -3.35
N LEU A 71 -17.38 8.02 -2.53
CA LEU A 71 -17.00 8.19 -1.12
C LEU A 71 -17.27 6.92 -0.30
N LEU A 72 -18.34 6.19 -0.59
CA LEU A 72 -18.63 4.91 0.05
C LEU A 72 -17.53 3.87 -0.26
N VAL A 73 -17.05 3.82 -1.50
CA VAL A 73 -15.92 2.94 -1.88
C VAL A 73 -14.65 3.32 -1.12
N GLY A 74 -14.30 4.62 -1.07
CA GLY A 74 -13.16 5.08 -0.29
C GLY A 74 -13.29 4.77 1.21
N LEU A 75 -14.49 4.99 1.78
CA LEU A 75 -14.77 4.70 3.18
C LEU A 75 -14.66 3.20 3.47
N ALA A 76 -15.22 2.36 2.61
CA ALA A 76 -15.10 0.90 2.71
C ALA A 76 -13.63 0.48 2.65
N SER A 77 -12.85 1.03 1.72
CA SER A 77 -11.40 0.82 1.66
C SER A 77 -10.72 1.12 2.99
N ARG A 78 -11.01 2.29 3.57
CA ARG A 78 -10.42 2.73 4.84
C ARG A 78 -10.84 1.85 6.02
N VAL A 79 -12.14 1.56 6.15
CA VAL A 79 -12.72 0.79 7.27
C VAL A 79 -12.24 -0.65 7.24
N PHE A 80 -12.33 -1.31 6.08
CA PHE A 80 -11.91 -2.71 5.92
C PHE A 80 -10.40 -2.86 5.71
N ARG A 81 -9.66 -1.74 5.62
CA ARG A 81 -8.22 -1.68 5.37
C ARG A 81 -7.84 -2.55 4.16
N ILE A 82 -8.50 -2.31 3.04
CA ILE A 82 -8.39 -3.13 1.83
C ILE A 82 -6.92 -3.31 1.41
N HIS A 83 -6.11 -2.24 1.39
CA HIS A 83 -4.67 -2.34 1.15
C HIS A 83 -3.95 -3.36 2.06
N SER A 84 -4.31 -3.46 3.35
CA SER A 84 -3.68 -4.40 4.29
C SER A 84 -4.06 -5.85 3.96
N ASN A 85 -5.32 -6.09 3.60
CA ASN A 85 -5.78 -7.43 3.22
C ASN A 85 -5.15 -7.87 1.90
N ILE A 86 -5.09 -6.98 0.90
CA ILE A 86 -4.41 -7.23 -0.38
C ILE A 86 -2.92 -7.52 -0.13
N ALA A 87 -2.26 -6.73 0.72
CA ALA A 87 -0.85 -6.91 1.04
C ALA A 87 -0.56 -8.28 1.65
N ASN A 88 -1.41 -8.73 2.58
CA ASN A 88 -1.27 -10.02 3.23
C ASN A 88 -1.53 -11.16 2.24
N TRP A 89 -2.60 -11.06 1.44
CA TRP A 89 -2.94 -12.07 0.45
C TRP A 89 -1.86 -12.24 -0.62
N LEU A 90 -1.27 -11.14 -1.10
CA LEU A 90 -0.18 -11.16 -2.07
C LEU A 90 1.21 -11.37 -1.42
N GLY A 91 1.29 -11.45 -0.10
CA GLY A 91 2.56 -11.55 0.65
C GLY A 91 3.51 -10.37 0.39
N ILE A 92 2.99 -9.21 -0.04
CA ILE A 92 3.80 -8.06 -0.47
C ILE A 92 4.71 -7.58 0.66
N ARG A 93 4.12 -7.39 1.85
CA ARG A 93 4.84 -6.86 3.01
C ARG A 93 5.79 -7.90 3.60
N GLU A 94 5.38 -9.16 3.61
CA GLU A 94 6.19 -10.26 4.15
C GLU A 94 7.47 -10.45 3.33
N ARG A 95 7.33 -10.55 2.00
CA ARG A 95 8.47 -10.63 1.09
C ARG A 95 9.34 -9.38 1.16
N PHE A 96 8.74 -8.19 1.25
CA PHE A 96 9.51 -6.95 1.39
C PHE A 96 10.35 -6.93 2.67
N ASP A 97 9.76 -7.26 3.82
CA ASP A 97 10.47 -7.30 5.10
C ASP A 97 11.64 -8.31 5.07
N LEU A 98 11.43 -9.49 4.48
CA LEU A 98 12.48 -10.52 4.38
C LEU A 98 13.57 -10.14 3.36
N ASP A 99 13.18 -9.89 2.11
CA ASP A 99 14.09 -9.77 0.96
C ASP A 99 14.82 -8.43 0.90
N VAL A 100 14.21 -7.38 1.44
CA VAL A 100 14.76 -6.02 1.41
C VAL A 100 15.37 -5.66 2.75
N ILE A 101 14.60 -5.73 3.84
CA ILE A 101 15.01 -5.18 5.13
C ILE A 101 15.93 -6.17 5.86
N LEU A 102 15.43 -7.36 6.20
CA LEU A 102 16.18 -8.34 7.00
C LEU A 102 17.40 -8.87 6.25
N ARG A 103 17.30 -9.13 4.95
CA ARG A 103 18.47 -9.50 4.13
C ARG A 103 19.55 -8.42 4.13
N ALA A 104 19.18 -7.14 4.05
CA ALA A 104 20.15 -6.05 4.10
C ALA A 104 20.78 -5.90 5.49
N LEU A 105 19.99 -6.04 6.57
CA LEU A 105 20.48 -6.01 7.94
C LEU A 105 21.45 -7.17 8.23
N ALA A 106 21.13 -8.39 7.80
CA ALA A 106 22.02 -9.54 7.94
C ALA A 106 23.33 -9.33 7.18
N ARG A 107 23.25 -8.88 5.91
CA ARG A 107 24.45 -8.57 5.11
C ARG A 107 25.32 -7.50 5.75
N GLY A 108 24.71 -6.44 6.29
CA GLY A 108 25.43 -5.35 6.92
C GLY A 108 26.06 -5.71 8.27
N THR A 109 25.54 -6.72 8.96
CA THR A 109 26.13 -7.29 10.19
C THR A 109 27.03 -8.51 9.94
N GLN A 110 27.31 -8.84 8.67
CA GLN A 110 28.07 -10.02 8.26
C GLN A 110 27.47 -11.35 8.76
N THR A 111 26.18 -11.38 9.04
CA THR A 111 25.45 -12.61 9.37
C THR A 111 25.14 -13.34 8.08
N ASP A 112 25.47 -14.64 8.00
CA ASP A 112 25.04 -15.47 6.87
C ASP A 112 23.51 -15.60 6.89
N TYR A 113 22.84 -14.90 5.97
CA TYR A 113 21.39 -14.95 5.84
C TYR A 113 20.92 -16.30 5.28
N HIS A 114 21.75 -16.99 4.50
CA HIS A 114 21.39 -18.24 3.82
C HIS A 114 21.42 -19.46 4.75
N GLN A 115 22.01 -19.33 5.95
CA GLN A 115 21.98 -20.39 6.96
C GLN A 115 20.57 -20.62 7.56
N PHE A 116 19.65 -19.68 7.37
CA PHE A 116 18.29 -19.76 7.87
C PHE A 116 17.33 -20.20 6.77
N SER A 117 16.42 -21.13 7.08
CA SER A 117 15.38 -21.51 6.12
C SER A 117 14.36 -20.38 5.96
N GLU A 118 13.80 -20.23 4.77
CA GLU A 118 12.74 -19.22 4.51
C GLU A 118 11.55 -19.41 5.47
N ALA A 119 11.18 -20.66 5.78
CA ALA A 119 10.12 -20.97 6.73
C ALA A 119 10.44 -20.49 8.15
N THR A 120 11.69 -20.65 8.60
CA THR A 120 12.15 -20.16 9.91
C THR A 120 12.11 -18.63 9.96
N LEU A 121 12.57 -17.97 8.90
CA LEU A 121 12.54 -16.52 8.78
C LEU A 121 11.13 -15.95 8.74
N LEU A 122 10.20 -16.58 8.00
CA LEU A 122 8.78 -16.22 7.99
C LEU A 122 8.16 -16.35 9.38
N LYS A 123 8.41 -17.48 10.07
CA LYS A 123 7.88 -17.75 11.41
C LYS A 123 8.33 -16.72 12.44
N HIS A 124 9.59 -16.28 12.36
CA HIS A 124 10.17 -15.31 13.29
C HIS A 124 10.21 -13.88 12.75
N ARG A 125 9.59 -13.60 11.59
CA ARG A 125 9.66 -12.31 10.89
C ARG A 125 9.28 -11.15 11.79
N TYR A 126 8.16 -11.25 12.50
CA TYR A 126 7.66 -10.16 13.33
C TYR A 126 8.64 -9.83 14.47
N ASP A 127 9.16 -10.85 15.16
CA ASP A 127 10.11 -10.67 16.25
C ASP A 127 11.43 -10.08 15.76
N LEU A 128 11.92 -10.56 14.62
CA LEU A 128 13.13 -10.01 13.98
C LEU A 128 12.92 -8.56 13.55
N MET A 129 11.83 -8.26 12.84
CA MET A 129 11.51 -6.89 12.44
C MET A 129 11.36 -5.97 13.64
N LYS A 130 10.73 -6.44 14.72
CA LYS A 130 10.58 -5.67 15.96
C LYS A 130 11.92 -5.30 16.57
N ARG A 131 12.83 -6.27 16.68
CA ARG A 131 14.15 -6.10 17.31
C ARG A 131 15.17 -5.41 16.41
N CYS A 132 15.15 -5.65 15.11
CA CYS A 132 16.19 -5.16 14.22
C CYS A 132 15.82 -3.85 13.50
N PHE A 133 14.53 -3.52 13.41
CA PHE A 133 14.08 -2.41 12.57
C PHE A 133 13.06 -1.51 13.30
N TYR A 134 11.91 -2.05 13.72
CA TYR A 134 10.83 -1.23 14.29
C TYR A 134 11.22 -0.50 15.56
N GLN A 135 12.11 -1.03 16.40
CA GLN A 135 12.56 -0.29 17.58
C GLN A 135 13.29 1.02 17.27
N TYR A 136 13.85 1.15 16.06
CA TYR A 136 14.58 2.35 15.63
C TYR A 136 13.70 3.31 14.83
N VAL A 137 12.69 2.79 14.11
CA VAL A 137 11.82 3.57 13.21
C VAL A 137 10.43 3.87 13.78
N ASN A 138 9.94 3.08 14.73
CA ASN A 138 8.63 3.28 15.37
C ASN A 138 8.81 3.80 16.80
N GLY A 139 8.35 5.02 17.08
CA GLY A 139 8.29 5.54 18.45
C GLY A 139 8.11 7.05 18.51
N ARG A 140 7.95 7.58 19.74
CA ARG A 140 7.91 9.03 20.01
C ARG A 140 9.28 9.71 19.87
N ARG A 141 10.36 8.92 19.75
CA ARG A 141 11.74 9.36 19.56
C ARG A 141 12.43 8.35 18.63
N PRO A 142 12.26 8.46 17.31
CA PRO A 142 13.01 7.63 16.37
C PRO A 142 14.52 7.82 16.60
N GLN A 143 15.28 6.75 16.43
CA GLN A 143 16.75 6.79 16.58
C GLN A 143 17.46 7.06 15.24
N ILE A 144 16.71 7.04 14.14
CA ILE A 144 17.17 7.41 12.80
C ILE A 144 16.50 8.70 12.34
N ASP A 145 16.93 9.25 11.20
CA ASP A 145 16.37 10.49 10.66
C ASP A 145 14.84 10.37 10.44
N GLU A 146 14.09 11.26 11.09
CA GLU A 146 12.63 11.33 11.01
C GLU A 146 12.18 11.63 9.58
N LEU A 147 12.88 12.51 8.87
CA LEU A 147 12.56 12.84 7.47
C LEU A 147 12.67 11.61 6.56
N LEU A 148 13.62 10.72 6.86
CA LEU A 148 13.77 9.48 6.11
C LEU A 148 12.60 8.52 6.36
N ILE A 149 12.10 8.45 7.60
CA ILE A 149 10.91 7.67 7.97
C ILE A 149 9.67 8.22 7.25
N GLU A 150 9.46 9.54 7.30
CA GLU A 150 8.33 10.19 6.63
C GLU A 150 8.36 9.93 5.12
N ARG A 151 9.52 10.06 4.46
CA ARG A 151 9.67 9.75 3.03
C ARG A 151 9.37 8.28 2.71
N ALA A 152 9.80 7.36 3.56
CA ALA A 152 9.48 5.94 3.38
C ALA A 152 7.96 5.70 3.48
N LEU A 153 7.30 6.29 4.49
CA LEU A 153 5.84 6.21 4.66
C LEU A 153 5.09 6.86 3.50
N ASP A 154 5.58 7.99 3.01
CA ASP A 154 5.03 8.71 1.86
C ASP A 154 5.05 7.83 0.61
N MET A 155 6.17 7.19 0.30
CA MET A 155 6.25 6.30 -0.86
C MET A 155 5.38 5.05 -0.71
N TRP A 156 5.34 4.46 0.49
CA TRP A 156 4.43 3.35 0.76
C TRP A 156 2.96 3.75 0.58
N SER A 157 2.59 4.97 0.95
CA SER A 157 1.24 5.47 0.74
C SER A 157 0.87 5.53 -0.75
N TRP A 158 1.79 5.99 -1.61
CA TRP A 158 1.58 6.04 -3.06
C TRP A 158 1.50 4.65 -3.68
N PHE A 159 2.31 3.72 -3.20
CA PHE A 159 2.24 2.33 -3.61
C PHE A 159 0.85 1.73 -3.32
N TRP A 160 0.32 1.97 -2.11
CA TRP A 160 -1.03 1.49 -1.75
C TRP A 160 -2.14 2.17 -2.54
N VAL A 161 -2.04 3.49 -2.78
CA VAL A 161 -2.94 4.21 -3.68
C VAL A 161 -2.95 3.57 -5.07
N GLY A 162 -1.78 3.25 -5.61
CA GLY A 162 -1.66 2.60 -6.92
C GLY A 162 -2.33 1.22 -6.95
N ILE A 163 -2.15 0.41 -5.90
CA ILE A 163 -2.81 -0.91 -5.79
C ILE A 163 -4.33 -0.78 -5.74
N GLU A 164 -4.87 0.05 -4.85
CA GLU A 164 -6.33 0.18 -4.72
C GLU A 164 -6.96 0.77 -5.99
N THR A 165 -6.29 1.74 -6.63
CA THR A 165 -6.70 2.28 -7.93
C THR A 165 -6.73 1.21 -9.02
N THR A 166 -5.72 0.32 -9.04
CA THR A 166 -5.66 -0.81 -9.97
C THR A 166 -6.87 -1.74 -9.77
N VAL A 167 -7.21 -2.06 -8.52
CA VAL A 167 -8.37 -2.91 -8.21
C VAL A 167 -9.68 -2.26 -8.67
N VAL A 168 -9.86 -0.96 -8.41
CA VAL A 168 -11.06 -0.22 -8.84
C VAL A 168 -11.20 -0.25 -10.36
N PHE A 169 -10.13 0.02 -11.11
CA PHE A 169 -10.22 0.03 -12.58
C PHE A 169 -10.33 -1.35 -13.21
N VAL A 170 -9.75 -2.40 -12.62
CA VAL A 170 -9.98 -3.79 -13.07
C VAL A 170 -11.44 -4.20 -12.85
N ALA A 171 -12.02 -3.86 -11.69
CA ALA A 171 -13.45 -4.12 -11.46
C ALA A 171 -14.32 -3.35 -12.48
N THR A 172 -13.97 -2.09 -12.73
CA THR A 172 -14.66 -1.23 -13.71
C THR A 172 -14.56 -1.78 -15.13
N SER A 173 -13.39 -2.28 -15.55
CA SER A 173 -13.21 -2.87 -16.87
C SER A 173 -14.05 -4.14 -17.05
N PHE A 174 -14.19 -4.96 -16.00
CA PHE A 174 -15.07 -6.13 -16.04
C PHE A 174 -16.55 -5.74 -16.12
N ILE A 175 -16.98 -4.68 -15.44
CA ILE A 175 -18.35 -4.17 -15.57
C ILE A 175 -18.62 -3.72 -17.02
N TYR A 176 -17.69 -2.99 -17.63
CA TYR A 176 -17.78 -2.62 -19.05
C TYR A 176 -17.97 -3.83 -19.97
N ILE A 177 -17.12 -4.85 -19.81
CA ILE A 177 -17.18 -6.07 -20.61
C ILE A 177 -18.52 -6.79 -20.40
N ALA A 178 -18.98 -6.91 -19.15
CA ALA A 178 -20.25 -7.55 -18.82
C ALA A 178 -21.47 -6.81 -19.42
N CYS A 179 -21.39 -5.49 -19.57
CA CYS A 179 -22.42 -4.67 -20.22
C CYS A 179 -22.29 -4.58 -21.74
N GLY A 180 -21.43 -5.40 -22.38
CA GLY A 180 -21.26 -5.43 -23.83
C GLY A 180 -20.34 -4.34 -24.41
N GLN A 181 -19.74 -3.51 -23.57
CA GLN A 181 -18.84 -2.42 -23.97
C GLN A 181 -17.38 -2.91 -24.03
N LEU A 182 -17.12 -3.88 -24.94
CA LEU A 182 -15.84 -4.60 -24.99
C LEU A 182 -14.63 -3.70 -25.26
N SER A 183 -14.74 -2.75 -26.20
CA SER A 183 -13.62 -1.86 -26.56
C SER A 183 -13.16 -1.00 -25.37
N SER A 184 -14.11 -0.34 -24.70
CA SER A 184 -13.84 0.49 -23.51
C SER A 184 -13.29 -0.34 -22.35
N GLY A 185 -13.89 -1.51 -22.11
CA GLY A 185 -13.44 -2.44 -21.08
C GLY A 185 -12.02 -2.95 -21.32
N MET A 186 -11.71 -3.41 -22.53
CA MET A 186 -10.37 -3.89 -22.89
C MET A 186 -9.32 -2.78 -22.86
N THR A 187 -9.68 -1.57 -23.30
CA THR A 187 -8.78 -0.42 -23.24
C THR A 187 -8.44 -0.07 -21.79
N LEU A 188 -9.45 0.03 -20.90
CA LEU A 188 -9.24 0.31 -19.48
C LEU A 188 -8.45 -0.81 -18.79
N PHE A 189 -8.75 -2.06 -19.10
CA PHE A 189 -8.00 -3.20 -18.56
C PHE A 189 -6.54 -3.18 -19.01
N GLY A 190 -6.28 -2.94 -20.30
CA GLY A 190 -4.94 -2.88 -20.87
C GLY A 190 -4.10 -1.74 -20.27
N THR A 191 -4.66 -0.54 -20.13
CA THR A 191 -3.96 0.59 -19.50
C THR A 191 -3.71 0.34 -18.02
N THR A 192 -4.67 -0.22 -17.31
CA THR A 192 -4.53 -0.59 -15.89
C THR A 192 -3.47 -1.67 -15.69
N LEU A 193 -3.42 -2.67 -16.58
CA LEU A 193 -2.39 -3.70 -16.56
C LEU A 193 -1.00 -3.14 -16.88
N ALA A 194 -0.90 -2.22 -17.85
CA ALA A 194 0.36 -1.53 -18.14
C ALA A 194 0.86 -0.73 -16.92
N PHE A 195 -0.04 0.00 -16.23
CA PHE A 195 0.31 0.67 -14.99
C PHE A 195 0.73 -0.31 -13.88
N ALA A 196 0.01 -1.43 -13.72
CA ALA A 196 0.34 -2.43 -12.69
C ALA A 196 1.69 -3.12 -12.95
N THR A 197 2.05 -3.31 -14.21
CA THR A 197 3.29 -4.00 -14.61
C THR A 197 4.50 -3.09 -14.72
N LEU A 198 4.32 -1.79 -14.99
CA LEU A 198 5.42 -0.83 -15.16
C LEU A 198 5.46 0.21 -14.03
N GLY A 199 4.31 0.79 -13.68
CA GLY A 199 4.20 1.84 -12.67
C GLY A 199 4.39 1.35 -11.24
N LEU A 200 3.68 0.29 -10.84
CA LEU A 200 3.78 -0.24 -9.47
C LEU A 200 5.20 -0.73 -9.11
N PRO A 201 5.94 -1.44 -10.00
CA PRO A 201 7.32 -1.80 -9.71
C PRO A 201 8.24 -0.60 -9.54
N ALA A 202 8.08 0.46 -10.33
CA ALA A 202 8.86 1.68 -10.16
C ALA A 202 8.65 2.31 -8.78
N ILE A 203 7.40 2.43 -8.32
CA ILE A 203 7.09 2.93 -6.96
C ILE A 203 7.62 1.96 -5.88
N ARG A 204 7.54 0.65 -6.13
CA ARG A 204 8.10 -0.36 -5.21
C ARG A 204 9.61 -0.23 -5.06
N ASP A 205 10.32 0.08 -6.14
CA ASP A 205 11.77 0.33 -6.10
C ASP A 205 12.12 1.58 -5.30
N GLU A 206 11.30 2.64 -5.37
CA GLU A 206 11.45 3.80 -4.49
C GLU A 206 11.29 3.41 -3.01
N CYS A 207 10.24 2.63 -2.68
CA CYS A 207 10.04 2.10 -1.32
C CYS A 207 11.25 1.30 -0.84
N ARG A 208 11.82 0.46 -1.72
CA ARG A 208 13.06 -0.29 -1.46
C ARG A 208 14.24 0.64 -1.18
N ARG A 209 14.44 1.69 -1.98
CA ARG A 209 15.56 2.63 -1.81
C ARG A 209 15.51 3.33 -0.45
N TYR A 210 14.33 3.78 -0.01
CA TYR A 210 14.17 4.39 1.30
C TYR A 210 14.34 3.39 2.44
N ALA A 211 13.79 2.17 2.33
CA ALA A 211 13.99 1.13 3.33
C ALA A 211 15.48 0.76 3.50
N LEU A 212 16.24 0.66 2.39
CA LEU A 212 17.67 0.41 2.44
C LEU A 212 18.46 1.58 3.02
N ALA A 213 18.01 2.82 2.82
CA ALA A 213 18.60 3.98 3.48
C ALA A 213 18.39 3.93 5.00
N GLN A 214 17.20 3.54 5.46
CA GLN A 214 16.91 3.36 6.89
C GLN A 214 17.82 2.28 7.50
N VAL A 215 17.98 1.15 6.79
CA VAL A 215 18.90 0.09 7.22
C VAL A 215 20.34 0.59 7.32
N ARG A 216 20.81 1.41 6.38
CA ARG A 216 22.17 1.99 6.44
C ARG A 216 22.33 2.91 7.66
N GLU A 217 21.34 3.73 7.98
CA GLU A 217 21.41 4.58 9.17
C GLU A 217 21.42 3.77 10.46
N ILE A 218 20.57 2.74 10.56
CA ILE A 218 20.57 1.82 11.71
C ILE A 218 21.98 1.25 11.92
N LEU A 219 22.61 0.74 10.86
CA LEU A 219 23.92 0.10 10.92
C LEU A 219 25.11 1.06 11.02
N ALA A 220 24.90 2.36 10.83
CA ALA A 220 25.97 3.35 10.95
C ALA A 220 26.46 3.49 12.40
N GLU A 221 25.63 3.17 13.38
CA GLU A 221 26.00 3.14 14.79
C GLU A 221 26.39 1.70 15.21
N PRO A 222 27.62 1.49 15.73
CA PRO A 222 28.11 0.16 16.11
C PRO A 222 27.23 -0.56 17.14
N GLU A 223 26.70 0.18 18.13
CA GLU A 223 25.84 -0.40 19.17
C GLU A 223 24.55 -1.00 18.60
N ARG A 224 23.95 -0.32 17.61
CA ARG A 224 22.73 -0.80 16.93
C ARG A 224 23.06 -1.98 16.02
N ALA A 225 24.18 -1.93 15.30
CA ALA A 225 24.63 -3.05 14.47
C ALA A 225 24.84 -4.33 15.30
N GLU A 226 25.41 -4.21 16.49
CA GLU A 226 25.60 -5.33 17.41
C GLU A 226 24.26 -5.91 17.91
N GLN A 227 23.30 -5.05 18.30
CA GLN A 227 21.96 -5.50 18.69
C GLN A 227 21.23 -6.26 17.57
N VAL A 228 21.38 -5.80 16.33
CA VAL A 228 20.86 -6.49 15.14
C VAL A 228 21.52 -7.87 14.99
N ARG A 229 22.84 -7.95 15.14
CA ARG A 229 23.60 -9.22 15.07
C ARG A 229 23.14 -10.20 16.14
N GLU A 230 22.99 -9.75 17.38
CA GLU A 230 22.46 -10.58 18.48
C GLU A 230 21.04 -11.09 18.22
N ALA A 231 20.19 -10.27 17.58
CA ALA A 231 18.83 -10.67 17.26
C ALA A 231 18.81 -11.81 16.22
N PHE A 232 19.71 -11.79 15.24
CA PHE A 232 19.89 -12.91 14.31
C PHE A 232 20.52 -14.14 14.98
N ALA A 233 21.47 -13.96 15.89
CA ALA A 233 22.11 -15.07 16.63
C ALA A 233 21.13 -15.87 17.50
N LYS A 234 19.99 -15.28 17.87
CA LYS A 234 18.91 -15.96 18.61
C LYS A 234 18.04 -16.87 17.73
N LEU A 235 18.23 -16.86 16.41
CA LEU A 235 17.55 -17.78 15.50
C LEU A 235 18.26 -19.12 15.46
N ILE A 236 17.47 -20.20 15.43
CA ILE A 236 17.97 -21.56 15.25
C ILE A 236 18.35 -21.74 13.75
N PRO A 237 19.57 -22.20 13.42
CA PRO A 237 19.98 -22.47 12.04
C PRO A 237 19.13 -23.58 11.38
N ALA A 238 19.04 -23.58 10.05
CA ALA A 238 18.23 -24.56 9.30
C ALA A 238 18.65 -26.03 9.53
N THR A 239 19.92 -26.25 9.83
CA THR A 239 20.48 -27.58 10.15
C THR A 239 19.86 -28.17 11.42
N GLU A 240 19.56 -27.36 12.44
CA GLU A 240 18.96 -27.83 13.70
C GLU A 240 17.42 -27.99 13.62
N ASP A 241 16.72 -27.19 12.81
CA ASP A 241 15.26 -27.30 12.63
C ASP A 241 14.90 -28.62 11.90
N THR A 242 15.76 -29.09 11.00
CA THR A 242 15.58 -30.37 10.29
C THR A 242 15.67 -31.57 11.25
N TYR A 243 16.61 -31.54 12.20
CA TYR A 243 16.74 -32.57 13.24
C TYR A 243 15.59 -32.57 14.24
N ARG A 244 15.05 -31.40 14.63
CA ARG A 244 13.90 -31.32 15.54
C ARG A 244 12.58 -31.80 14.94
N ARG A 245 12.42 -31.75 13.62
CA ARG A 245 11.22 -32.27 12.94
C ARG A 245 11.30 -33.78 12.66
N ALA A 246 12.51 -34.35 12.71
CA ALA A 246 12.74 -35.78 12.51
C ALA A 246 12.71 -36.59 13.82
N ALA A 247 12.65 -35.92 14.98
CA ALA A 247 12.51 -36.52 16.31
C ALA A 247 11.07 -36.34 16.83
#